data_AF-A0A2A4C1L8-F1
#
_entry.id   AF-A0A2A4C1L8-F1
#
_cell.length_a   1.000
_cell.length_b   1.000
_cell.length_c   1.000
_cell.angle_alpha   90.00
_cell.angle_beta   90.00
_cell.angle_gamma   90.00
#
_symmetry.space_group_name_H-M   'P 1'
#
loop_
_entity.id
_entity.type
_entity.pdbx_description
1 polymer ?
#
loop_
_entity_poly.entity_id
_entity_poly.type
_entity_poly.pdbx_seq_one_letter_code
_entity_poly.pdbx_strand_id
1 'polypeptide(L)'
;MTPAKYHAAFSGLSAIAKKVLEMVPIQEAWSRSEIAGHLLRVTKSSPDAAVIDGCLGRLKDSGLIREASRGRYQRIEVREREVLKVPEQKSTEAIVATEPQAILPIEILSQLADRTRALATQIVMLASDIETAALTIEQGNAENAANLEKLRQLQSLLKSLA
;
A
#
# COMPACT_ATOMS: atom_id res chain seq x y z
N MET A 1 13.26 -21.22 1.66
CA MET A 1 13.99 -20.24 2.51
C MET A 1 13.32 -20.18 3.88
N THR A 2 14.04 -19.93 4.99
CA THR A 2 13.41 -19.79 6.32
C THR A 2 12.70 -18.43 6.46
N PRO A 3 11.63 -18.32 7.27
CA PRO A 3 10.91 -17.06 7.48
C PRO A 3 11.80 -15.92 7.97
N ALA A 4 12.70 -16.19 8.92
CA ALA A 4 13.63 -15.19 9.46
C ALA A 4 14.59 -14.65 8.38
N LYS A 5 15.10 -15.53 7.51
CA LYS A 5 15.99 -15.14 6.40
C LYS A 5 15.23 -14.37 5.33
N TYR A 6 13.98 -14.74 5.05
CA TYR A 6 13.10 -13.97 4.16
C TYR A 6 12.89 -12.55 4.70
N HIS A 7 12.52 -12.41 5.97
CA HIS A 7 12.25 -11.10 6.56
C HIS A 7 13.48 -10.19 6.56
N ALA A 8 14.66 -10.72 6.90
CA ALA A 8 15.91 -9.97 6.86
C ALA A 8 16.28 -9.53 5.42
N ALA A 9 16.10 -10.41 4.43
CA ALA A 9 16.34 -10.06 3.03
C ALA A 9 15.30 -9.05 2.50
N PHE A 10 14.03 -9.21 2.88
CA PHE A 10 12.92 -8.35 2.46
C PHE A 10 12.99 -6.95 3.06
N SER A 11 13.40 -6.81 4.33
CA SER A 11 13.49 -5.51 5.00
C SER A 11 14.51 -4.59 4.35
N GLY A 12 15.63 -5.14 3.85
CA GLY A 12 16.69 -4.40 3.14
C GLY A 12 16.38 -4.00 1.70
N LEU A 13 15.22 -4.37 1.15
CA LEU A 13 14.84 -4.01 -0.22
C LEU A 13 14.31 -2.58 -0.33
N SER A 14 14.59 -1.94 -1.48
CA SER A 14 13.94 -0.69 -1.85
C SER A 14 12.45 -0.89 -2.15
N ALA A 15 11.67 0.21 -2.09
CA ALA A 15 10.24 0.16 -2.38
C ALA A 15 9.92 -0.42 -3.77
N ILE A 16 10.75 -0.12 -4.77
CA ILE A 16 10.55 -0.67 -6.12
C ILE A 16 10.91 -2.16 -6.21
N ALA A 17 11.96 -2.61 -5.52
CA ALA A 17 12.33 -4.03 -5.51
C ALA A 17 11.28 -4.89 -4.79
N LYS A 18 10.65 -4.36 -3.73
CA LYS A 18 9.50 -5.01 -3.06
C LYS A 18 8.32 -5.19 -4.01
N LYS A 19 7.96 -4.14 -4.76
CA LYS A 19 6.90 -4.22 -5.79
C LYS A 19 7.24 -5.24 -6.89
N VAL A 20 8.48 -5.23 -7.39
CA VAL A 20 8.90 -6.20 -8.40
C VAL A 20 8.80 -7.64 -7.86
N LEU A 21 9.25 -7.88 -6.62
CA LEU A 21 9.13 -9.20 -5.97
C LEU A 21 7.69 -9.69 -5.84
N GLU A 22 6.75 -8.79 -5.54
CA GLU A 22 5.32 -9.11 -5.47
C GLU A 22 4.77 -9.58 -6.82
N MET A 23 5.29 -9.04 -7.93
CA MET A 23 4.88 -9.42 -9.29
C MET A 23 5.54 -10.69 -9.81
N VAL A 24 6.61 -11.19 -9.17
CA VAL A 24 7.23 -12.46 -9.57
C VAL A 24 6.41 -13.63 -9.02
N PRO A 25 5.90 -14.53 -9.89
CA PRO A 25 5.10 -15.68 -9.46
C PRO A 25 5.89 -16.70 -8.63
N ILE A 26 5.19 -17.41 -7.74
CA ILE A 26 5.75 -18.52 -6.97
C ILE A 26 5.74 -19.82 -7.78
N GLN A 27 4.69 -20.09 -8.56
CA GLN A 27 4.44 -21.42 -9.15
C GLN A 27 5.19 -21.65 -10.48
N GLU A 28 5.29 -20.63 -11.32
CA GLU A 28 5.91 -20.71 -12.65
C GLU A 28 7.00 -19.66 -12.83
N ALA A 29 7.86 -19.83 -13.84
CA ALA A 29 8.95 -18.89 -14.11
C ALA A 29 8.59 -17.92 -15.25
N TRP A 30 8.58 -16.63 -14.94
CA TRP A 30 8.24 -15.57 -15.89
C TRP A 30 9.46 -14.87 -16.44
N SER A 31 9.36 -14.45 -17.69
CA SER A 31 10.30 -13.54 -18.33
C SER A 31 10.19 -12.14 -17.76
N ARG A 32 11.24 -11.35 -17.97
CA ARG A 32 11.26 -9.92 -17.62
C ARG A 32 10.05 -9.17 -18.19
N SER A 33 9.70 -9.43 -19.46
CA SER A 33 8.61 -8.74 -20.14
C SER A 33 7.25 -9.09 -19.55
N GLU A 34 7.04 -10.35 -19.15
CA GLU A 34 5.82 -10.79 -18.47
C GLU A 34 5.68 -10.11 -17.10
N ILE A 35 6.77 -10.05 -16.32
CA ILE A 35 6.80 -9.37 -15.02
C ILE A 35 6.53 -7.87 -15.18
N ALA A 36 7.16 -7.21 -16.17
CA ALA A 36 6.95 -5.80 -16.45
C ALA A 36 5.51 -5.51 -16.91
N GLY A 37 4.97 -6.34 -17.79
CA GLY A 37 3.58 -6.22 -18.25
C GLY A 37 2.58 -6.42 -17.12
N HIS A 38 2.84 -7.36 -16.21
CA HIS A 38 2.00 -7.56 -15.03
C HIS A 38 2.08 -6.36 -14.07
N LEU A 39 3.29 -5.86 -13.80
CA LEU A 39 3.51 -4.67 -12.99
C LEU A 39 2.76 -3.44 -13.53
N LEU A 40 2.80 -3.22 -14.85
CA LEU A 40 2.06 -2.15 -15.51
C LEU A 40 0.54 -2.32 -15.37
N ARG A 41 0.02 -3.54 -15.50
CA ARG A 41 -1.42 -3.81 -15.38
C ARG A 41 -1.95 -3.52 -13.98
N VAL A 42 -1.19 -3.93 -12.96
CA VAL A 42 -1.55 -3.81 -11.54
C VAL A 42 -1.34 -2.39 -11.02
N THR A 43 -0.18 -1.79 -11.28
CA THR A 43 0.19 -0.50 -10.67
C THR A 43 -0.05 0.71 -11.58
N LYS A 44 -0.46 0.48 -12.84
CA LYS A 44 -0.62 1.52 -13.89
C LYS A 44 0.64 2.33 -14.17
N SER A 45 1.79 1.87 -13.68
CA SER A 45 3.09 2.48 -13.88
C SER A 45 4.12 1.37 -14.11
N SER A 46 5.05 1.59 -15.03
CA SER A 46 6.17 0.68 -15.25
C SER A 46 7.47 1.45 -15.05
N PRO A 47 8.35 1.00 -14.16
CA PRO A 47 9.74 1.45 -14.14
C PRO A 47 10.42 1.13 -15.47
N ASP A 48 11.53 1.82 -15.71
CA ASP A 48 12.38 1.54 -16.86
C ASP A 48 12.93 0.10 -16.82
N ALA A 49 13.15 -0.44 -18.01
CA ALA A 49 13.78 -1.71 -18.31
C ALA A 49 15.02 -1.97 -17.44
N ALA A 50 15.96 -1.02 -17.40
CA ALA A 50 17.20 -1.17 -16.65
C ALA A 50 16.97 -1.26 -15.13
N VAL A 51 15.94 -0.57 -14.61
CA VAL A 51 15.57 -0.61 -13.19
C VAL A 51 15.01 -1.99 -12.82
N ILE A 52 14.16 -2.55 -13.68
CA ILE A 52 13.59 -3.90 -13.47
C ILE A 52 14.71 -4.94 -13.47
N ASP A 53 15.64 -4.88 -14.43
CA ASP A 53 16.78 -5.80 -14.49
C ASP A 53 17.67 -5.69 -13.26
N GLY A 54 17.99 -4.47 -12.82
CA GLY A 54 18.74 -4.24 -11.59
C GLY A 54 18.02 -4.78 -10.34
N CYS A 55 16.69 -4.66 -10.28
CA CYS A 55 15.89 -5.21 -9.19
C CYS A 55 15.89 -6.75 -9.22
N LEU A 56 15.69 -7.38 -10.38
CA LEU A 56 15.72 -8.83 -10.52
C LEU A 56 17.09 -9.42 -10.16
N GLY A 57 18.18 -8.75 -10.54
CA GLY A 57 19.53 -9.11 -10.10
C GLY A 57 19.66 -9.11 -8.57
N ARG A 58 19.30 -8.00 -7.91
CA ARG A 58 19.37 -7.89 -6.45
C ARG A 58 18.45 -8.89 -5.72
N LEU A 59 17.26 -9.16 -6.27
CA LEU A 59 16.33 -10.14 -5.71
C LEU A 59 16.88 -11.57 -5.83
N LYS A 60 17.61 -11.86 -6.91
CA LYS A 60 18.32 -13.13 -7.10
C LYS A 60 19.49 -13.25 -6.12
N ASP A 61 20.31 -12.20 -5.99
CA ASP A 61 21.48 -12.17 -5.10
C ASP A 61 21.08 -12.32 -3.62
N SER A 62 19.95 -11.72 -3.22
CA SER A 62 19.37 -11.87 -1.88
C SER A 62 18.70 -13.21 -1.64
N GLY A 63 18.56 -14.06 -2.68
CA GLY A 63 17.94 -15.38 -2.58
C GLY A 63 16.43 -15.35 -2.36
N LEU A 64 15.77 -14.25 -2.76
CA LEU A 64 14.30 -14.11 -2.72
C LEU A 64 13.63 -14.69 -3.96
N ILE A 65 14.33 -14.66 -5.10
CA ILE A 65 13.91 -15.28 -6.36
C ILE A 65 15.01 -16.19 -6.88
N ARG A 66 14.64 -17.14 -7.73
CA ARG A 66 15.55 -17.99 -8.51
C ARG A 66 15.35 -17.74 -10.00
N GLU A 67 16.41 -17.94 -10.76
CA GLU A 67 16.37 -17.95 -12.22
C GLU A 67 16.28 -19.40 -12.68
N ALA A 68 15.07 -19.88 -12.99
CA ALA A 68 14.82 -21.28 -13.33
C ALA A 68 15.38 -21.65 -14.72
N SER A 69 15.46 -20.66 -15.61
CA SER A 69 16.07 -20.74 -16.93
C SER A 69 16.55 -19.35 -17.30
N ARG A 70 17.47 -19.22 -18.26
CA ARG A 70 18.07 -17.92 -18.62
C ARG A 70 16.97 -16.87 -18.90
N GLY A 71 16.95 -15.79 -18.11
CA GLY A 71 15.98 -14.71 -18.20
C GLY A 71 14.55 -15.04 -17.71
N ARG A 72 14.37 -16.16 -17.00
CA ARG A 72 13.08 -16.60 -16.42
C ARG A 72 13.18 -16.69 -14.91
N TYR A 73 12.39 -15.89 -14.21
CA TYR A 73 12.45 -15.68 -12.77
C TYR A 73 11.24 -16.25 -12.06
N GLN A 74 11.47 -16.85 -10.90
CA GLN A 74 10.45 -17.45 -10.06
C GLN A 74 10.76 -17.16 -8.59
N ARG A 75 9.74 -16.87 -7.79
CA ARG A 75 9.92 -16.59 -6.37
C ARG A 75 10.22 -17.86 -5.58
N ILE A 76 11.09 -17.74 -4.58
CA ILE A 76 11.43 -18.88 -3.72
C ILE A 76 10.38 -19.00 -2.61
N GLU A 77 9.81 -20.19 -2.45
CA GLU A 77 8.86 -20.48 -1.39
C GLU A 77 9.53 -20.39 0.00
N VAL A 78 8.87 -19.66 0.90
CA VAL A 78 9.23 -19.61 2.31
C VAL A 78 8.60 -20.82 2.96
N ARG A 79 9.43 -21.81 3.29
CA ARG A 79 8.98 -22.99 4.02
C ARG A 79 9.46 -22.84 5.45
N GLU A 80 8.53 -22.96 6.38
CA GLU A 80 8.89 -23.13 7.78
C GLU A 80 9.66 -24.44 7.88
N ARG A 81 10.89 -24.35 8.36
CA ARG A 81 11.75 -25.53 8.46
C ARG A 81 11.22 -26.32 9.65
N GLU A 82 10.33 -27.29 9.41
CA GLU A 82 10.20 -28.40 10.33
C GLU A 82 11.58 -29.05 10.40
N VAL A 83 12.25 -28.86 11.53
CA VAL A 83 13.46 -29.61 11.85
C VAL A 83 12.99 -31.05 11.95
N LEU A 84 13.19 -31.83 10.90
CA LEU A 84 13.04 -33.28 10.90
C LEU A 84 13.95 -33.83 12.00
N LYS A 85 13.41 -34.00 13.20
CA LYS A 85 13.99 -34.84 14.24
C LYS A 85 13.69 -36.27 13.83
N VAL A 86 14.76 -37.01 13.59
CA VAL A 86 14.83 -38.48 13.51
C VAL A 86 14.03 -39.07 14.69
N PRO A 87 13.26 -40.17 14.49
CA PRO A 87 12.22 -40.57 15.41
C PRO A 87 12.82 -41.27 16.63
N GLU A 88 12.51 -40.76 17.83
CA GLU A 88 12.63 -41.52 19.06
C GLU A 88 11.30 -41.47 19.81
N GLN A 89 10.78 -42.67 20.08
CA GLN A 89 9.53 -42.92 20.79
C GLN A 89 9.64 -42.45 22.24
N LYS A 90 8.64 -41.70 22.73
CA LYS A 90 7.74 -42.08 23.83
C LYS A 90 7.08 -40.85 24.46
N SER A 91 5.75 -40.94 24.49
CA SER A 91 4.87 -40.63 25.62
C SER A 91 4.86 -39.22 26.22
N THR A 92 3.64 -38.68 26.18
CA THR A 92 2.96 -37.96 27.28
C THR A 92 2.85 -36.45 27.14
N GLU A 93 1.62 -36.01 27.43
CA GLU A 93 1.13 -34.65 27.65
C GLU A 93 0.77 -33.81 26.42
N ALA A 94 -0.48 -34.03 26.00
CA ALA A 94 -1.30 -33.06 25.29
C ALA A 94 -1.46 -31.80 26.15
N ILE A 95 -0.60 -30.81 25.90
CA ILE A 95 -0.85 -29.42 26.27
C ILE A 95 -1.63 -28.83 25.10
N VAL A 96 -2.89 -28.47 25.36
CA VAL A 96 -3.76 -27.78 24.40
C VAL A 96 -3.17 -26.38 24.19
N ALA A 97 -2.28 -26.26 23.22
CA ALA A 97 -1.84 -24.97 22.71
C ALA A 97 -2.95 -24.46 21.78
N THR A 98 -3.70 -23.46 22.25
CA THR A 98 -4.57 -22.64 21.41
C THR A 98 -3.75 -22.13 20.22
N GLU A 99 -4.01 -22.70 19.05
CA GLU A 99 -3.53 -22.15 17.78
C GLU A 99 -3.99 -20.69 17.67
N PRO A 100 -3.11 -19.76 17.28
CA PRO A 100 -3.56 -18.47 16.80
C PRO A 100 -4.43 -18.75 15.57
N GLN A 101 -5.74 -18.51 15.66
CA GLN A 101 -6.65 -18.66 14.54
C GLN A 101 -6.09 -17.87 13.36
N ALA A 102 -5.64 -18.59 12.34
CA ALA A 102 -5.21 -18.00 11.10
C ALA A 102 -6.43 -17.29 10.49
N ILE A 103 -6.39 -15.96 10.45
CA ILE A 103 -7.45 -15.13 9.87
C ILE A 103 -7.72 -15.65 8.47
N LEU A 104 -8.94 -16.12 8.23
CA LEU A 104 -9.28 -16.76 6.96
C LEU A 104 -9.22 -15.69 5.86
N PRO A 105 -8.76 -16.01 4.64
CA PRO A 105 -8.70 -15.04 3.53
C PRO A 105 -10.03 -14.32 3.27
N ILE A 106 -11.16 -14.95 3.56
CA ILE A 106 -12.50 -14.34 3.47
C ILE A 106 -12.74 -13.26 4.53
N GLU A 107 -12.20 -13.41 5.73
CA GLU A 107 -12.32 -12.40 6.79
C GLU A 107 -11.51 -11.15 6.44
N ILE A 108 -10.34 -11.31 5.80
CA ILE A 108 -9.55 -10.18 5.29
C ILE A 108 -10.33 -9.42 4.22
N LEU A 109 -11.00 -10.14 3.30
CA LEU A 109 -11.84 -9.51 2.28
C LEU A 109 -13.05 -8.78 2.88
N SER A 110 -13.69 -9.36 3.90
CA SER A 110 -14.78 -8.72 4.63
C SER A 110 -14.32 -7.43 5.32
N GLN A 111 -13.18 -7.47 6.02
CA GLN A 111 -12.60 -6.27 6.65
C GLN A 111 -12.25 -5.18 5.62
N LEU A 112 -11.74 -5.56 4.45
CA LEU A 112 -11.43 -4.61 3.39
C LEU A 112 -12.71 -4.01 2.77
N ALA A 113 -13.77 -4.82 2.61
CA ALA A 113 -15.07 -4.33 2.15
C ALA A 113 -15.67 -3.33 3.14
N ASP A 114 -15.58 -3.60 4.44
CA ASP A 114 -16.09 -2.70 5.48
C ASP A 114 -15.31 -1.38 5.52
N ARG A 115 -13.97 -1.44 5.42
CA ARG A 115 -13.14 -0.23 5.28
C ARG A 115 -13.49 0.57 4.04
N THR A 116 -13.77 -0.09 2.92
CA THR A 116 -14.15 0.57 1.67
C THR A 116 -15.50 1.29 1.82
N ARG A 117 -16.48 0.65 2.47
CA ARG A 117 -17.77 1.30 2.78
C ARG A 117 -17.60 2.50 3.70
N ALA A 118 -16.78 2.37 4.75
CA ALA A 118 -16.50 3.47 5.66
C ALA A 118 -15.86 4.67 4.94
N LEU A 119 -14.90 4.42 4.05
CA LEU A 119 -14.31 5.48 3.22
C LEU A 119 -15.32 6.14 2.29
N ALA A 120 -16.21 5.36 1.67
CA ALA A 120 -17.26 5.92 0.82
C ALA A 120 -18.16 6.89 1.61
N THR A 121 -18.55 6.53 2.84
CA THR A 121 -19.31 7.43 3.73
C THR A 121 -18.52 8.69 4.07
N GLN A 122 -17.22 8.58 4.37
CA GLN A 122 -16.37 9.73 4.66
C GLN A 122 -16.24 10.68 3.46
N ILE A 123 -16.16 10.15 2.24
CA ILE A 123 -16.10 10.97 1.01
C ILE A 123 -17.40 11.77 0.84
N VAL A 124 -18.56 11.16 1.10
CA VAL A 124 -19.85 11.85 1.03
C VAL A 124 -19.95 12.95 2.10
N MET A 125 -19.51 12.67 3.33
CA MET A 125 -19.47 13.69 4.39
C MET A 125 -18.54 14.85 4.05
N LEU A 126 -17.36 14.56 3.51
CA LEU A 126 -16.42 15.59 3.09
C LEU A 126 -17.01 16.49 1.99
N ALA A 127 -17.79 15.92 1.06
CA ALA A 127 -18.48 16.71 0.05
C ALA A 127 -19.49 17.68 0.68
N SER A 128 -20.29 17.23 1.66
CA SER A 128 -21.21 18.13 2.39
C SER A 128 -20.49 19.21 3.21
N ASP A 129 -19.33 18.89 3.76
CA ASP A 129 -18.51 19.88 4.49
C ASP A 129 -17.97 20.95 3.54
N ILE A 130 -17.56 20.58 2.32
CA ILE A 130 -17.12 21.52 1.29
C ILE A 130 -18.27 22.46 0.87
N GLU A 131 -19.47 21.93 0.66
CA GLU A 131 -20.65 22.76 0.33
C GLU A 131 -20.96 23.75 1.46
N THR A 132 -20.91 23.29 2.72
CA THR A 132 -21.11 24.14 3.90
C THR A 132 -20.04 25.23 4.01
N ALA A 133 -18.78 24.88 3.78
CA ALA A 133 -17.67 25.83 3.79
C ALA A 133 -17.82 26.88 2.68
N ALA A 134 -18.26 26.47 1.47
CA ALA A 134 -18.50 27.38 0.37
C ALA A 134 -19.58 28.43 0.70
N LEU A 135 -20.71 28.00 1.29
CA LEU A 135 -21.76 28.91 1.73
C LEU A 135 -21.25 29.89 2.80
N THR A 136 -20.44 29.41 3.75
CA THR A 136 -19.87 30.25 4.82
C THR A 136 -18.91 31.30 4.25
N ILE A 137 -18.09 30.93 3.27
CA ILE A 137 -17.17 31.86 2.60
C ILE A 137 -17.94 32.93 1.81
N GLU A 138 -19.01 32.53 1.11
CA GLU A 138 -19.85 33.46 0.35
C GLU A 138 -20.51 34.49 1.28
N GLN A 139 -21.08 34.04 2.41
CA GLN A 139 -21.66 34.91 3.43
C GLN A 139 -20.62 35.89 4.00
N GLY A 140 -19.45 35.39 4.39
CA GLY A 140 -18.36 36.23 4.90
C GLY A 140 -17.87 37.26 3.87
N ASN A 141 -17.80 36.89 2.59
CA ASN A 141 -17.42 37.82 1.53
C ASN A 141 -18.46 38.92 1.32
N ALA A 142 -19.75 38.58 1.37
CA ALA A 142 -20.84 39.55 1.27
C ALA A 142 -20.83 40.55 2.45
N GLU A 143 -20.64 40.07 3.68
CA GLU A 143 -20.51 40.92 4.87
C GLU A 143 -19.29 41.85 4.78
N ASN A 144 -18.14 41.30 4.37
CA ASN A 144 -16.92 42.08 4.18
C ASN A 144 -17.08 43.17 3.11
N ALA A 145 -17.72 42.85 1.99
CA ALA A 145 -18.01 43.84 0.94
C ALA A 145 -18.90 44.98 1.47
N ALA A 146 -19.94 44.66 2.23
CA ALA A 146 -20.80 45.66 2.86
C ALA A 146 -20.05 46.53 3.88
N ASN A 147 -19.15 45.94 4.68
CA ASN A 147 -18.34 46.67 5.64
C ASN A 147 -17.32 47.59 4.95
N LEU A 148 -16.68 47.14 3.87
CA LEU A 148 -15.78 47.97 3.06
C LEU A 148 -16.50 49.17 2.44
N GLU A 149 -17.73 48.98 1.99
CA GLU A 149 -18.55 50.08 1.44
C GLU A 149 -18.86 51.12 2.51
N LYS A 150 -19.28 50.70 3.71
CA LYS A 150 -19.48 51.61 4.85
C LYS A 150 -18.19 52.37 5.22
N LEU A 151 -17.05 51.70 5.22
CA LEU A 151 -15.75 52.35 5.50
C LEU A 151 -15.41 53.41 4.45
N ARG A 152 -15.67 53.15 3.16
CA ARG A 152 -15.50 54.15 2.10
C ARG A 152 -16.43 55.35 2.29
N GLN A 153 -17.69 55.11 2.64
CA GLN A 153 -18.64 56.17 2.95
C GLN A 153 -18.14 57.04 4.11
N LEU A 154 -17.70 56.44 5.22
CA LEU A 154 -17.13 57.17 6.34
C LEU A 154 -15.88 57.97 5.94
N GLN A 155 -14.98 57.38 5.14
CA GLN A 155 -13.81 58.08 4.63
C GLN A 155 -14.19 59.29 3.77
N SER A 156 -15.24 59.18 2.94
CA SER A 156 -15.74 60.29 2.12
C SER A 156 -16.31 61.43 2.98
N LEU A 157 -17.07 61.09 4.03
CA LEU A 157 -17.63 62.06 4.96
C LEU A 157 -16.51 62.80 5.72
N LEU A 158 -15.51 62.07 6.22
CA LEU A 158 -14.35 62.67 6.89
C LEU A 158 -13.56 63.60 5.95
N LYS A 159 -13.37 63.21 4.70
CA LYS A 159 -12.72 64.08 3.69
C LYS A 159 -13.54 65.32 3.36
N SER A 160 -14.87 65.27 3.47
CA SER A 160 -15.73 66.44 3.22
C SER A 160 -15.79 67.43 4.38
N LEU A 161 -15.34 67.02 5.58
CA LEU A 161 -15.31 67.83 6.80
C LEU A 161 -13.94 68.48 7.07
N ALA A 162 -12.89 68.04 6.36
CA ALA A 162 -11.53 68.57 6.43
C ALA A 162 -11.26 69.53 5.27
#